data_AF-Q1Q764-F1
#
_entry.id   AF-Q1Q764-F1
#
_cell.length_a   1.000
_cell.length_b   1.000
_cell.length_c   1.000
_cell.angle_alpha   90.00
_cell.angle_beta   90.00
_cell.angle_gamma   90.00
#
_symmetry.space_group_name_H-M   'P 1'
#
loop_
_entity.id
_entity.type
_entity.pdbx_description
1 polymer ?
#
loop_
_entity_poly.entity_id
_entity_poly.type
_entity_poly.pdbx_seq_one_letter_code
_entity_poly.pdbx_strand_id
1 'polypeptide(L)' 'MKSKYLSENPDVEIPQKRQVSRDTDPENILKKAAKILKCDTDVFLYSFRISDSNKLNRDLLIYLL' A
#
# COMPACT_ATOMS: atom_id res chain seq x y z
N MET A 1 -0.20 2.20 17.13
CA MET A 1 -0.37 3.67 17.10
C MET A 1 -1.21 4.15 15.90
N LYS A 2 -1.09 3.56 14.69
CA LYS A 2 -1.93 3.92 13.52
C LYS A 2 -3.40 3.44 13.62
N SER A 3 -3.65 2.27 14.24
CA SER A 3 -4.99 1.69 14.43
C SER A 3 -5.96 2.53 15.28
N LYS A 4 -5.46 3.53 16.01
CA LYS A 4 -6.30 4.47 16.76
C LYS A 4 -6.94 5.54 15.86
N TYR A 5 -6.41 5.74 14.66
CA TYR A 5 -6.78 6.83 13.74
C TYR A 5 -7.19 6.33 12.34
N LEU A 6 -6.74 5.15 11.92
CA LEU A 6 -7.29 4.42 10.79
C LEU A 6 -8.27 3.37 11.33
N SER A 7 -9.55 3.58 11.12
CA SER A 7 -10.55 2.53 11.31
C SER A 7 -10.25 1.41 10.31
N GLU A 8 -10.17 0.16 10.79
CA GLU A 8 -9.96 -1.02 9.94
C GLU A 8 -11.08 -1.17 8.91
N ASN A 9 -12.29 -0.70 9.26
CA ASN A 9 -13.43 -0.67 8.37
C ASN A 9 -13.66 0.76 7.88
N PRO A 10 -13.74 1.00 6.56
CA PRO A 10 -14.08 2.31 6.03
C PRO A 10 -15.46 2.71 6.55
N ASP A 11 -15.61 3.95 7.05
CA ASP A 11 -16.90 4.48 7.48
C ASP A 11 -17.85 4.46 6.29
N VAL A 12 -18.68 3.42 6.24
CA VAL A 12 -19.63 3.19 5.15
C VAL A 12 -20.60 4.36 5.07
N GLU A 13 -20.82 5.11 6.14
CA GLU A 13 -21.71 6.28 6.19
C GLU A 13 -21.21 7.47 5.37
N ILE A 14 -19.91 7.54 5.07
CA ILE A 14 -19.33 8.61 4.23
C ILE A 14 -19.28 8.12 2.78
N PRO A 15 -20.11 8.66 1.86
CA PRO A 15 -20.23 8.14 0.50
C PRO A 15 -18.90 8.08 -0.26
N GLN A 16 -18.03 9.07 -0.07
CA GLN A 16 -16.71 9.12 -0.71
C GLN A 16 -15.79 7.99 -0.21
N LYS A 17 -15.77 7.73 1.10
CA LYS A 17 -14.97 6.62 1.68
C LYS A 17 -15.50 5.26 1.21
N ARG A 18 -16.83 5.12 1.09
CA ARG A 18 -17.47 3.91 0.57
C ARG A 18 -17.11 3.67 -0.91
N GLN A 19 -17.08 4.72 -1.72
CA GLN A 19 -16.72 4.61 -3.14
C GLN A 19 -15.25 4.21 -3.34
N VAL A 20 -14.32 4.90 -2.66
CA VAL A 20 -12.89 4.56 -2.71
C VAL A 20 -12.62 3.13 -2.29
N SER A 21 -13.29 2.65 -1.22
CA SER A 21 -13.17 1.26 -0.77
C SER A 21 -13.71 0.22 -1.76
N ARG A 22 -14.67 0.57 -2.62
CA ARG A 22 -15.22 -0.35 -3.63
C ARG A 22 -14.38 -0.36 -4.90
N ASP A 23 -13.87 0.80 -5.28
CA ASP A 23 -13.23 1.00 -6.58
C ASP A 23 -11.73 0.68 -6.53
N THR A 24 -11.14 0.60 -5.34
CA THR A 24 -9.70 0.40 -5.15
C THR A 24 -9.44 -0.82 -4.27
N ASP A 25 -8.69 -1.78 -4.81
CA ASP A 25 -8.11 -2.90 -4.06
C ASP A 25 -6.59 -2.67 -3.95
N PRO A 26 -6.12 -2.09 -2.82
CA PRO A 26 -4.72 -1.74 -2.62
C PRO A 26 -3.79 -2.95 -2.73
N GLU A 27 -4.25 -4.13 -2.30
CA GLU A 27 -3.45 -5.36 -2.34
C GLU A 27 -3.18 -5.77 -3.79
N ASN A 28 -4.20 -5.72 -4.64
CA ASN A 28 -4.08 -6.07 -6.05
C ASN A 28 -3.27 -5.03 -6.84
N ILE A 29 -3.42 -3.75 -6.52
CA ILE A 29 -2.60 -2.67 -7.10
C ILE A 29 -1.12 -2.88 -6.76
N LEU A 30 -0.81 -3.10 -5.48
CA LEU A 30 0.56 -3.36 -5.02
C LEU A 30 1.13 -4.65 -5.63
N LYS A 31 0.36 -5.74 -5.68
CA LYS A 31 0.80 -7.01 -6.31
C LYS A 31 1.14 -6.83 -7.79
N LYS A 32 0.34 -6.06 -8.54
CA LYS A 32 0.63 -5.76 -9.96
C LYS A 32 1.86 -4.89 -10.10
N ALA A 33 1.97 -3.82 -9.31
CA ALA A 33 3.10 -2.92 -9.35
C ALA A 33 4.41 -3.62 -8.98
N ALA A 34 4.42 -4.45 -7.93
CA ALA A 34 5.57 -5.24 -7.53
C ALA A 34 6.05 -6.19 -8.63
N LYS A 35 5.12 -6.82 -9.38
CA LYS A 35 5.45 -7.64 -10.56
C LYS A 35 6.11 -6.83 -11.67
N ILE A 36 5.63 -5.61 -11.94
CA ILE A 36 6.18 -4.72 -12.97
C ILE A 36 7.56 -4.22 -12.57
N LEU A 37 7.72 -3.79 -11.32
CA LEU A 37 8.97 -3.28 -10.76
C LEU A 37 9.97 -4.41 -10.44
N LYS A 38 9.55 -5.68 -10.54
CA LYS A 38 10.33 -6.88 -10.20
C LYS A 38 10.97 -6.77 -8.81
N CYS A 39 10.20 -6.27 -7.84
CA CYS A 39 10.65 -6.09 -6.47
C CYS A 39 9.87 -6.98 -5.50
N ASP A 40 10.54 -7.40 -4.43
CA ASP A 40 9.94 -8.18 -3.36
C ASP A 40 9.42 -7.24 -2.26
N THR A 41 8.11 -7.27 -2.01
CA THR A 41 7.46 -6.45 -0.99
C THR A 41 7.81 -6.91 0.42
N ASP A 42 8.14 -8.19 0.63
CA ASP A 42 8.48 -8.73 1.94
C ASP A 42 9.79 -8.13 2.45
N VAL A 43 10.73 -7.85 1.54
CA VAL A 43 11.97 -7.14 1.85
C VAL A 43 11.66 -5.77 2.46
N PHE A 44 10.63 -5.06 2.00
CA PHE A 44 10.28 -3.74 2.52
C PHE A 44 9.53 -3.79 3.86
N LEU A 45 8.80 -4.88 4.11
CA LEU A 45 8.04 -5.07 5.35
C LEU A 45 8.94 -5.50 6.51
N TYR A 46 9.92 -6.37 6.25
CA TYR A 46 10.69 -7.04 7.30
C TYR A 46 12.13 -6.54 7.44
N SER A 47 12.66 -5.79 6.48
CA SER A 47 14.06 -5.31 6.56
C SER A 47 14.17 -3.98 7.30
N PHE A 48 15.06 -3.94 8.29
CA PHE A 48 15.42 -2.70 8.99
C PHE A 48 16.19 -1.71 8.09
N ARG A 49 16.89 -2.22 7.07
CA ARG A 49 17.62 -1.42 6.07
C ARG A 49 17.24 -1.88 4.67
N ILE A 50 16.97 -0.91 3.81
CA ILE A 50 16.66 -1.13 2.40
C ILE A 50 17.79 -0.53 1.57
N SER A 51 18.29 -1.28 0.58
CA SER A 51 19.32 -0.79 -0.34
C SER A 51 18.82 0.42 -1.12
N ASP A 52 19.72 1.32 -1.52
CA ASP A 52 19.34 2.52 -2.29
C ASP A 52 18.60 2.16 -3.58
N SER A 53 18.99 1.07 -4.24
CA SER A 53 18.32 0.54 -5.43
C SER A 53 16.85 0.15 -5.21
N ASN A 54 16.48 -0.17 -3.98
CA ASN A 54 15.13 -0.61 -3.61
C ASN A 54 14.29 0.51 -2.98
N LYS A 55 14.90 1.62 -2.56
CA LYS A 55 14.18 2.77 -2.01
C LYS A 55 13.18 3.34 -3.00
N LEU A 56 13.60 3.51 -4.26
CA LEU A 56 12.73 4.01 -5.32
C LEU A 56 11.51 3.10 -5.54
N ASN A 57 11.73 1.78 -5.58
CA ASN A 57 10.64 0.82 -5.74
C ASN A 57 9.64 0.88 -4.58
N ARG A 58 10.13 0.96 -3.34
CA ARG A 58 9.28 1.14 -2.15
C ARG A 58 8.47 2.43 -2.25
N ASP A 59 9.12 3.54 -2.60
CA ASP A 59 8.47 4.85 -2.62
C ASP A 59 7.40 4.91 -3.72
N LEU A 60 7.64 4.28 -4.87
CA LEU A 60 6.63 4.11 -5.92
C LEU A 60 5.45 3.24 -5.47
N LEU A 61 5.70 2.16 -4.73
CA LEU A 61 4.62 1.34 -4.17
C LEU A 61 3.79 2.13 -3.15
N ILE A 62 4.42 2.95 -2.31
CA ILE A 62 3.73 3.82 -1.35
C ILE A 62 2.90 4.89 -2.06
N TYR A 63 3.42 5.46 -3.16
CA TYR A 63 2.70 6.46 -3.95
C TYR A 63 1.42 5.90 -4.62
N LEU A 64 1.37 4.59 -4.88
CA LEU A 64 0.22 3.91 -5.47
C LEU A 64 -0.88 3.54 -4.45
N LEU A 65 -0.68 3.86 -3.17
CA LEU A 65 -1.63 3.69 -2.07
C LEU A 65 -2.30 5.00 -1.71
#